data_AF-A0A255PNN6-F1
#
_entry.id   AF-A0A255PNN6-F1
#
_cell.length_a   1.000
_cell.length_b   1.000
_cell.length_c   1.000
_cell.angle_alpha   90.00
_cell.angle_beta   90.00
_cell.angle_gamma   90.00
#
_symmetry.space_group_name_H-M   'P 1'
#
loop_
_entity.id
_entity.type
_entity.pdbx_description
1 polymer ?
#
loop_
_entity_poly.entity_id
_entity_poly.type
_entity_poly.pdbx_seq_one_letter_code
_entity_poly.pdbx_strand_id
1 'polypeptide(L)'
;MTASTATKPRKSPLRAATAPQRIQPLTTRVTSDEDQRQAMLADYELHLKTTTNRRGRPYQVRTINAYKFAVVALGHWMTEEKIPGDFTSCDVPTLNRFFRWYYTKHDLPKSPDGQGGYTGGTNTEQRNLRPFFSWLAEEYDHPDPWADKALQRYAAQGSTWDVEIGPKGWAALFTRAYGK
;
A
#
# COMPACT_ATOMS: atom_id res chain seq x y z
N MET A 1 -32.87 -51.34 63.55
CA MET A 1 -33.49 -50.09 64.04
C MET A 1 -32.40 -49.23 64.66
N THR A 2 -32.45 -47.92 64.41
CA THR A 2 -31.56 -46.84 64.92
C THR A 2 -30.17 -46.76 64.25
N ALA A 3 -29.62 -45.62 63.84
CA ALA A 3 -30.15 -44.29 63.58
C ALA A 3 -29.15 -43.58 62.64
N SER A 4 -29.67 -42.88 61.63
CA SER A 4 -28.93 -42.04 60.69
C SER A 4 -28.56 -40.72 61.36
N THR A 5 -27.27 -40.36 61.39
CA THR A 5 -26.81 -39.05 61.84
C THR A 5 -26.48 -38.17 60.63
N ALA A 6 -27.43 -37.30 60.30
CA ALA A 6 -27.31 -36.24 59.32
C ALA A 6 -26.42 -35.09 59.86
N THR A 7 -25.37 -34.72 59.13
CA THR A 7 -24.54 -33.56 59.41
C THR A 7 -25.05 -32.33 58.64
N LYS A 8 -25.37 -31.26 59.38
CA LYS A 8 -25.91 -29.96 58.91
C LYS A 8 -25.10 -29.30 57.78
N PRO A 9 -25.75 -28.65 56.79
CA PRO A 9 -25.07 -27.74 55.88
C PRO A 9 -24.70 -26.42 56.58
N ARG A 10 -23.43 -26.00 56.47
CA ARG A 10 -22.96 -24.71 56.98
C ARG A 10 -23.11 -23.63 55.90
N LYS A 11 -23.76 -22.55 56.35
CA LYS A 11 -24.04 -21.25 55.72
C LYS A 11 -22.91 -20.70 54.82
N SER A 12 -23.30 -20.23 53.63
CA SER A 12 -22.54 -19.31 52.80
C SER A 12 -22.26 -18.00 53.55
N PRO A 13 -21.05 -17.45 53.40
CA PRO A 13 -20.97 -16.06 52.92
C PRO A 13 -19.75 -15.88 52.00
N LEU A 14 -19.96 -15.24 50.86
CA LEU A 14 -19.14 -14.13 50.34
C LEU A 14 -19.64 -13.83 48.93
N ARG A 15 -20.64 -12.95 48.87
CA ARG A 15 -20.98 -12.23 47.65
C ARG A 15 -19.77 -11.33 47.34
N ALA A 16 -18.96 -11.72 46.36
CA ALA A 16 -17.95 -10.84 45.80
C ALA A 16 -18.68 -9.58 45.31
N ALA A 17 -18.39 -8.44 45.94
CA ALA A 17 -18.85 -7.15 45.45
C ALA A 17 -18.12 -6.90 44.13
N THR A 18 -18.80 -7.15 43.01
CA THR A 18 -18.39 -6.65 41.70
C THR A 18 -18.44 -5.13 41.79
N ALA A 19 -17.30 -4.49 42.04
CA ALA A 19 -17.17 -3.06 41.87
C ALA A 19 -17.60 -2.72 40.43
N PRO A 20 -18.43 -1.69 40.21
CA PRO A 20 -18.72 -1.24 38.85
C PRO A 20 -17.39 -0.77 38.24
N GLN A 21 -16.88 -1.57 37.31
CA GLN A 21 -15.79 -1.16 36.44
C GLN A 21 -16.27 0.11 35.73
N ARG A 22 -15.72 1.26 36.14
CA ARG A 22 -15.92 2.53 35.46
C ARG A 22 -15.40 2.34 34.05
N ILE A 23 -16.31 2.14 33.10
CA ILE A 23 -16.01 2.11 31.68
C ILE A 23 -15.41 3.47 31.37
N GLN A 24 -14.08 3.53 31.24
CA GLN A 24 -13.46 4.73 30.71
C GLN A 24 -13.92 4.86 29.26
N PRO A 25 -14.38 6.04 28.82
CA PRO A 25 -14.67 6.25 27.42
C PRO A 25 -13.39 5.92 26.64
N LEU A 26 -13.52 5.02 25.67
CA LEU A 26 -12.47 4.67 24.73
C LEU A 26 -12.04 5.99 24.07
N THR A 27 -10.89 6.51 24.48
CA THR A 27 -10.29 7.67 23.83
C THR A 27 -10.12 7.27 22.36
N THR A 28 -10.80 7.99 21.48
CA THR A 28 -10.65 7.82 20.03
C THR A 28 -9.15 7.94 19.73
N ARG A 29 -8.51 6.81 19.44
CA ARG A 29 -7.12 6.81 18.97
C ARG A 29 -7.12 7.70 17.73
N VAL A 30 -6.48 8.86 17.84
CA VAL A 30 -6.04 9.61 16.67
C VAL A 30 -5.06 8.67 15.98
N THR A 31 -5.52 7.99 14.94
CA THR A 31 -4.68 7.13 14.11
C THR A 31 -3.80 8.05 13.27
N SER A 32 -2.49 7.91 13.41
CA SER A 32 -1.56 8.68 12.57
C SER A 32 -1.78 8.33 11.10
N ASP A 33 -1.37 9.22 10.19
CA ASP A 33 -1.43 8.94 8.74
C ASP A 33 -0.71 7.62 8.39
N GLU A 34 0.38 7.32 9.09
CA GLU A 34 1.10 6.06 8.96
C GLU A 34 0.27 4.87 9.43
N ASP A 35 -0.43 4.98 10.58
CA ASP A 35 -1.34 3.93 11.06
C ASP A 35 -2.48 3.67 10.08
N GLN A 36 -3.03 4.73 9.47
CA GLN A 36 -4.08 4.61 8.45
C GLN A 36 -3.56 3.87 7.20
N ARG A 37 -2.36 4.21 6.72
CA ARG A 37 -1.71 3.50 5.60
C ARG A 37 -1.43 2.03 5.96
N GLN A 38 -0.97 1.73 7.17
CA GLN A 38 -0.74 0.34 7.60
C GLN A 38 -2.04 -0.47 7.69
N ALA A 39 -3.13 0.15 8.16
CA ALA A 39 -4.44 -0.49 8.17
C ALA A 39 -4.92 -0.83 6.74
N MET A 40 -4.86 0.12 5.80
CA MET A 40 -5.23 -0.14 4.41
C MET A 40 -4.33 -1.19 3.75
N LEU A 41 -3.03 -1.22 4.06
CA LEU A 41 -2.12 -2.24 3.57
C LEU A 41 -2.53 -3.65 4.07
N ALA A 42 -2.97 -3.77 5.31
CA ALA A 42 -3.45 -5.02 5.88
C ALA A 42 -4.75 -5.48 5.19
N ASP A 43 -5.67 -4.55 4.93
CA ASP A 43 -6.91 -4.84 4.21
C ASP A 43 -6.63 -5.27 2.77
N TYR A 44 -5.71 -4.59 2.08
CA TYR A 44 -5.28 -4.98 0.74
C TYR A 44 -4.61 -6.37 0.72
N GLU A 45 -3.78 -6.68 1.71
CA GLU A 45 -3.17 -8.01 1.81
C GLU A 45 -4.25 -9.10 2.00
N LEU A 46 -5.27 -8.84 2.81
CA LEU A 46 -6.41 -9.76 2.97
C LEU A 46 -7.20 -9.90 1.66
N HIS A 47 -7.46 -8.81 0.94
CA HIS A 47 -8.09 -8.83 -0.37
C HIS A 47 -7.29 -9.70 -1.35
N LEU A 48 -5.97 -9.53 -1.45
CA LEU A 48 -5.13 -10.33 -2.34
C LEU A 48 -5.14 -11.84 -2.01
N LYS A 49 -5.26 -12.19 -0.72
CA LYS A 49 -5.35 -13.60 -0.28
C LYS A 49 -6.69 -14.26 -0.60
N THR A 50 -7.74 -13.47 -0.73
CA THR A 50 -9.11 -13.94 -1.00
C THR A 50 -9.53 -13.78 -2.46
N THR A 51 -8.76 -13.02 -3.24
CA THR A 51 -9.05 -12.72 -4.65
C THR A 51 -8.34 -13.66 -5.61
N THR A 52 -8.94 -13.85 -6.79
CA THR A 52 -8.37 -14.65 -7.88
C THR A 52 -7.90 -13.77 -9.03
N ASN A 53 -6.87 -14.22 -9.75
CA ASN A 53 -6.41 -13.56 -10.95
C ASN A 53 -7.41 -13.70 -12.10
N ARG A 54 -7.14 -13.05 -13.24
CA ARG A 54 -7.97 -13.12 -14.46
C ARG A 54 -8.28 -14.55 -14.97
N ARG A 55 -7.48 -15.55 -14.60
CA ARG A 55 -7.69 -16.97 -14.95
C ARG A 55 -8.48 -17.73 -13.88
N GLY A 56 -9.06 -17.05 -12.90
CA GLY A 56 -9.81 -17.64 -11.78
C GLY A 56 -8.94 -18.41 -10.79
N ARG A 57 -7.62 -18.18 -10.77
CA ARG A 57 -6.70 -18.85 -9.83
C ARG A 57 -6.34 -17.92 -8.68
N PRO A 58 -6.30 -18.40 -7.43
CA PRO A 58 -5.78 -17.61 -6.31
C PRO A 58 -4.37 -17.07 -6.62
N TYR A 59 -4.07 -15.87 -6.11
CA TYR A 59 -2.72 -15.32 -6.24
C TYR A 59 -1.71 -16.19 -5.51
N GLN A 60 -0.55 -16.39 -6.13
CA GLN A 60 0.58 -17.06 -5.48
C GLN A 60 1.17 -16.12 -4.42
N VAL A 61 1.68 -16.69 -3.32
CA VAL A 61 2.33 -15.92 -2.23
C VAL A 61 3.40 -14.96 -2.75
N ARG A 62 4.21 -15.39 -3.73
CA ARG A 62 5.21 -14.53 -4.37
C ARG A 62 4.61 -13.29 -5.04
N THR A 63 3.44 -13.43 -5.68
CA THR A 63 2.75 -12.32 -6.33
C THR A 63 2.16 -11.37 -5.29
N ILE A 64 1.54 -11.92 -4.24
CA ILE A 64 1.03 -11.15 -3.11
C ILE A 64 2.14 -10.30 -2.51
N ASN A 65 3.30 -10.91 -2.23
CA ASN A 65 4.46 -10.20 -1.69
C ASN A 65 4.97 -9.11 -2.64
N ALA A 66 5.03 -9.36 -3.94
CA ALA A 66 5.46 -8.35 -4.92
C ALA A 66 4.53 -7.12 -4.93
N TYR A 67 3.22 -7.35 -4.90
CA TYR A 67 2.24 -6.25 -4.83
C TYR A 67 2.31 -5.52 -3.50
N LYS A 68 2.34 -6.25 -2.39
CA LYS A 68 2.47 -5.69 -1.04
C LYS A 68 3.72 -4.82 -0.90
N PHE A 69 4.88 -5.31 -1.36
CA PHE A 69 6.13 -4.56 -1.24
C PHE A 69 6.11 -3.25 -2.02
N ALA A 70 5.42 -3.21 -3.16
CA ALA A 70 5.27 -1.97 -3.91
C ALA A 70 4.42 -0.92 -3.15
N VAL A 71 3.34 -1.37 -2.50
CA VAL A 71 2.52 -0.49 -1.66
C VAL A 71 3.27 -0.02 -0.41
N VAL A 72 4.10 -0.88 0.19
CA VAL A 72 4.99 -0.50 1.30
C VAL A 72 5.97 0.57 0.87
N ALA A 73 6.62 0.41 -0.29
CA ALA A 73 7.56 1.39 -0.81
C ALA A 73 6.89 2.76 -1.05
N LEU A 74 5.68 2.75 -1.63
CA LEU A 74 4.86 3.96 -1.77
C LEU A 74 4.54 4.59 -0.40
N GLY A 75 4.08 3.78 0.57
CA GLY A 75 3.72 4.27 1.90
C GLY A 75 4.90 4.88 2.66
N HIS A 76 6.07 4.26 2.58
CA HIS A 76 7.31 4.81 3.15
C HIS A 76 7.68 6.14 2.51
N TRP A 77 7.65 6.21 1.18
CA TRP A 77 7.91 7.46 0.46
C TRP A 77 6.90 8.56 0.81
N MET A 78 5.61 8.23 0.95
CA MET A 78 4.59 9.19 1.39
C MET A 78 4.87 9.72 2.81
N THR A 79 5.32 8.86 3.72
CA THR A 79 5.75 9.27 5.06
C THR A 79 6.96 10.22 5.00
N GLU A 80 7.98 9.87 4.20
CA GLU A 80 9.21 10.69 4.05
C GLU A 80 8.90 12.07 3.46
N GLU A 81 8.06 12.12 2.43
CA GLU A 81 7.62 13.36 1.76
C GLU A 81 6.52 14.11 2.53
N LYS A 82 6.11 13.60 3.70
CA LYS A 82 5.07 14.16 4.58
C LYS A 82 3.74 14.39 3.85
N ILE A 83 3.37 13.45 2.98
CA ILE A 83 2.07 13.47 2.32
C ILE A 83 1.01 13.06 3.36
N PRO A 84 0.02 13.93 3.64
CA PRO A 84 -0.98 13.67 4.67
C PRO A 84 -1.95 12.57 4.25
N GLY A 85 -2.59 11.96 5.25
CA GLY A 85 -3.66 10.97 5.06
C GLY A 85 -3.19 9.60 4.59
N ASP A 86 -4.14 8.80 4.12
CA ASP A 86 -3.91 7.44 3.66
C ASP A 86 -3.60 7.36 2.15
N PHE A 87 -3.66 6.16 1.57
CA PHE A 87 -3.35 5.98 0.14
C PHE A 87 -4.37 6.63 -0.81
N THR A 88 -5.59 6.96 -0.36
CA THR A 88 -6.58 7.68 -1.18
C THR A 88 -6.15 9.12 -1.48
N SER A 89 -5.23 9.67 -0.69
CA SER A 89 -4.61 10.98 -0.94
C SER A 89 -3.57 10.96 -2.07
N CYS A 90 -3.22 9.77 -2.59
CA CYS A 90 -2.27 9.62 -3.68
C CYS A 90 -2.96 9.83 -5.05
N ASP A 91 -2.91 11.07 -5.55
CA ASP A 91 -3.39 11.43 -6.89
C ASP A 91 -2.32 11.17 -7.98
N VAL A 92 -2.70 11.37 -9.25
CA VAL A 92 -1.79 11.15 -10.40
C VAL A 92 -0.50 12.01 -10.30
N PRO A 93 -0.55 13.32 -9.97
CA PRO A 93 0.65 14.10 -9.71
C PRO A 93 1.56 13.52 -8.61
N THR A 94 0.99 13.08 -7.48
CA THR A 94 1.72 12.48 -6.37
C THR A 94 2.37 11.17 -6.78
N LEU A 95 1.63 10.32 -7.49
CA LEU A 95 2.13 9.05 -7.99
C LEU A 95 3.25 9.24 -9.04
N ASN A 96 3.16 10.27 -9.88
CA ASN A 96 4.23 10.65 -10.80
C ASN A 96 5.51 11.10 -10.07
N ARG A 97 5.38 11.84 -8.96
CA ARG A 97 6.53 12.20 -8.12
C ARG A 97 7.19 10.97 -7.51
N PHE A 98 6.38 10.03 -6.99
CA PHE A 98 6.88 8.75 -6.48
C PHE A 98 7.67 8.00 -7.55
N PHE A 99 7.13 7.82 -8.75
CA PHE A 99 7.83 7.08 -9.81
C PHE A 99 9.12 7.76 -10.25
N ARG A 100 9.16 9.09 -10.30
CA ARG A 100 10.39 9.84 -10.59
C ARG A 100 11.46 9.63 -9.51
N TRP A 101 11.05 9.67 -8.25
CA TRP A 101 11.93 9.37 -7.12
C TRP A 101 12.46 7.93 -7.20
N TYR A 102 11.56 6.96 -7.40
CA TYR A 102 11.88 5.54 -7.48
C TYR A 102 12.86 5.25 -8.61
N TYR A 103 12.64 5.84 -9.80
CA TYR A 103 13.54 5.76 -10.93
C TYR A 103 14.94 6.23 -10.59
N THR A 104 15.04 7.38 -9.93
CA THR A 104 16.34 7.97 -9.57
C THR A 104 17.10 7.12 -8.56
N LYS A 105 16.39 6.39 -7.69
CA LYS A 105 16.97 5.58 -6.61
C LYS A 105 17.29 4.14 -7.01
N HIS A 106 16.48 3.55 -7.90
CA HIS A 106 16.46 2.10 -8.12
C HIS A 106 16.71 1.69 -9.58
N ASP A 107 16.63 2.61 -10.53
CA ASP A 107 17.00 2.33 -11.91
C ASP A 107 18.47 2.69 -12.17
N LEU A 108 19.29 1.66 -12.34
CA LEU A 108 20.71 1.78 -12.65
C LEU A 108 20.97 1.40 -14.12
N PRO A 109 21.97 2.02 -14.77
CA PRO A 109 22.46 1.56 -16.07
C PRO A 109 22.93 0.11 -15.96
N LYS A 110 22.56 -0.73 -16.92
CA LYS A 110 23.03 -2.12 -17.00
C LYS A 110 24.48 -2.24 -17.46
N SER A 111 25.03 -1.19 -18.07
CA SER A 111 26.40 -1.12 -18.54
C SER A 111 27.06 0.21 -18.16
N PRO A 112 28.37 0.25 -17.90
CA PRO A 112 29.10 1.48 -17.57
C PRO A 112 29.04 2.57 -18.66
N ASP A 113 28.89 2.17 -19.92
CA ASP A 113 28.74 3.05 -21.08
C ASP A 113 27.28 3.48 -21.34
N GLY A 114 26.35 3.09 -20.46
CA GLY A 114 24.92 3.35 -20.62
C GLY A 114 24.24 2.52 -21.71
N GLN A 115 24.97 1.62 -22.38
CA GLN A 115 24.40 0.75 -23.40
C GLN A 115 23.63 -0.42 -22.76
N GLY A 116 22.60 -0.92 -23.44
CA GLY A 116 21.75 -1.99 -22.92
C GLY A 116 20.65 -1.56 -21.93
N GLY A 117 20.54 -0.27 -21.64
CA GLY A 117 19.43 0.34 -20.91
C GLY A 117 19.50 0.22 -19.39
N TYR A 118 18.37 0.45 -18.72
CA TYR A 118 18.27 0.43 -17.26
C TYR A 118 17.72 -0.89 -16.70
N THR A 119 17.93 -1.15 -15.41
CA THR A 119 17.46 -2.34 -14.68
C THR A 119 15.95 -2.59 -14.82
N GLY A 120 15.13 -1.54 -14.93
CA GLY A 120 13.67 -1.64 -15.15
C GLY A 120 12.86 -1.84 -13.86
N GLY A 121 13.44 -1.43 -12.73
CA GLY A 121 12.81 -1.42 -11.42
C GLY A 121 11.54 -0.58 -11.41
N THR A 122 11.55 0.63 -11.98
CA THR A 122 10.36 1.50 -11.94
C THR A 122 9.19 0.93 -12.74
N ASN A 123 9.42 0.36 -13.92
CA ASN A 123 8.35 -0.30 -14.68
C ASN A 123 7.76 -1.50 -13.89
N THR A 124 8.62 -2.27 -13.23
CA THR A 124 8.18 -3.37 -12.37
C THR A 124 7.30 -2.85 -11.22
N GLU A 125 7.73 -1.76 -10.58
CA GLU A 125 6.98 -1.09 -9.52
C GLU A 125 5.61 -0.58 -10.00
N GLN A 126 5.56 0.07 -11.16
CA GLN A 126 4.30 0.50 -11.78
C GLN A 126 3.34 -0.67 -11.99
N ARG A 127 3.84 -1.78 -12.52
CA ARG A 127 3.01 -2.96 -12.75
C ARG A 127 2.50 -3.58 -11.45
N ASN A 128 3.28 -3.52 -10.38
CA ASN A 128 2.93 -4.06 -9.07
C ASN A 128 1.96 -3.15 -8.29
N LEU A 129 1.98 -1.83 -8.51
CA LEU A 129 1.03 -0.89 -7.93
C LEU A 129 -0.32 -0.87 -8.64
N ARG A 130 -0.39 -1.26 -9.92
CA ARG A 130 -1.66 -1.21 -10.68
C ARG A 130 -2.81 -1.96 -9.99
N PRO A 131 -2.67 -3.21 -9.50
CA PRO A 131 -3.76 -3.91 -8.83
C PRO A 131 -4.19 -3.23 -7.53
N PHE A 132 -3.28 -2.54 -6.85
CA PHE A 132 -3.60 -1.80 -5.63
C PHE A 132 -4.52 -0.62 -5.94
N PHE A 133 -4.23 0.16 -6.96
CA PHE A 133 -5.10 1.27 -7.35
C PHE A 133 -6.41 0.83 -7.99
N SER A 134 -6.45 -0.33 -8.66
CA SER A 134 -7.73 -0.93 -9.07
C SER A 134 -8.58 -1.31 -7.85
N TRP A 135 -7.97 -1.90 -6.82
CA TRP A 135 -8.65 -2.19 -5.55
C TRP A 135 -9.12 -0.92 -4.82
N LEU A 136 -8.30 0.14 -4.80
CA LEU A 136 -8.72 1.43 -4.23
C LEU A 136 -9.93 2.03 -4.97
N ALA A 137 -9.96 1.90 -6.30
CA ALA A 137 -11.10 2.37 -7.09
C ALA A 137 -12.38 1.59 -6.76
N GLU A 138 -12.27 0.28 -6.53
CA GLU A 138 -13.41 -0.58 -6.22
C GLU A 138 -13.93 -0.39 -4.78
N GLU A 139 -13.04 -0.32 -3.78
CA GLU A 139 -13.43 -0.32 -2.37
C GLU A 139 -13.54 1.08 -1.75
N TYR A 140 -12.84 2.08 -2.31
CA TYR A 140 -12.73 3.43 -1.73
C TYR A 140 -13.16 4.55 -2.68
N ASP A 141 -13.73 4.21 -3.85
CA ASP A 141 -14.13 5.18 -4.90
C ASP A 141 -12.96 6.10 -5.34
N HIS A 142 -11.72 5.57 -5.27
CA HIS A 142 -10.53 6.31 -5.68
C HIS A 142 -10.39 6.35 -7.21
N PRO A 143 -10.08 7.49 -7.84
CA PRO A 143 -9.88 7.52 -9.29
C PRO A 143 -8.70 6.65 -9.73
N ASP A 144 -8.92 5.67 -10.62
CA ASP A 144 -7.85 4.83 -11.16
C ASP A 144 -6.80 5.68 -11.93
N PRO A 145 -5.56 5.80 -11.42
CA PRO A 145 -4.51 6.57 -12.08
C PRO A 145 -4.16 6.05 -13.48
N TRP A 146 -4.38 4.76 -13.75
CA TRP A 146 -4.08 4.16 -15.06
C TRP A 146 -5.08 4.54 -16.15
N ALA A 147 -6.23 5.10 -15.79
CA ALA A 147 -7.18 5.69 -16.73
C ALA A 147 -6.78 7.12 -17.15
N ASP A 148 -5.96 7.79 -16.34
CA ASP A 148 -5.49 9.14 -16.62
C ASP A 148 -4.34 9.15 -17.65
N LYS A 149 -4.42 10.07 -18.61
CA LYS A 149 -3.39 10.28 -19.64
C LYS A 149 -2.16 11.03 -19.10
N ALA A 150 -2.28 11.72 -17.97
CA ALA A 150 -1.20 12.44 -17.31
C ALA A 150 -0.26 11.50 -16.52
N LEU A 151 -0.63 10.24 -16.30
CA LEU A 151 0.22 9.26 -15.64
C LEU A 151 1.45 8.94 -16.51
N GLN A 152 2.63 9.17 -15.96
CA GLN A 152 3.90 8.88 -16.62
C GLN A 152 4.16 7.37 -16.58
N ARG A 153 4.48 6.78 -17.73
CA ARG A 153 4.69 5.33 -17.88
C ARG A 153 6.15 5.04 -18.19
N TYR A 154 6.76 4.20 -17.37
CA TYR A 154 8.15 3.79 -17.56
C TYR A 154 8.18 2.47 -18.34
N ALA A 155 8.94 2.44 -19.43
CA ALA A 155 9.13 1.22 -20.20
C ALA A 155 10.33 0.42 -19.64
N ALA A 156 10.25 -0.90 -19.70
CA ALA A 156 11.46 -1.71 -19.64
C ALA A 156 12.14 -1.59 -21.01
N GLN A 157 13.34 -1.03 -21.07
CA GLN A 157 14.09 -0.97 -22.33
C GLN A 157 14.40 -2.40 -22.82
N GLY A 158 13.99 -2.68 -24.06
CA GLY A 158 13.93 -3.99 -24.69
C GLY A 158 12.63 -4.26 -25.47
N SER A 159 11.56 -3.48 -25.24
CA SER A 159 10.45 -3.40 -26.20
C SER A 159 10.84 -2.47 -27.34
N THR A 160 10.76 -2.96 -28.57
CA THR A 160 11.12 -2.33 -29.85
C THR A 160 10.34 -1.05 -30.24
N TRP A 161 9.91 -0.26 -29.26
CA TRP A 161 9.36 1.07 -29.46
C TRP A 161 10.37 2.08 -28.93
N ASP A 162 11.36 2.38 -29.75
CA ASP A 162 12.24 3.53 -29.58
C ASP A 162 11.41 4.80 -29.47
N VAL A 163 11.33 5.38 -28.28
CA VAL A 163 11.19 6.82 -28.14
C VAL A 163 12.44 7.28 -27.40
N GLU A 164 13.34 7.90 -28.16
CA GLU A 164 14.45 8.68 -27.65
C GLU A 164 13.94 9.70 -26.63
N ILE A 165 13.99 9.36 -25.35
CA ILE A 165 14.07 10.36 -24.29
C ILE A 165 15.35 10.08 -23.52
N GLY A 166 16.47 10.19 -24.25
CA GLY A 166 17.76 10.42 -23.63
C GLY A 166 17.74 11.73 -22.83
N PRO A 167 18.81 12.03 -22.06
CA PRO A 167 18.89 13.19 -21.17
C PRO A 167 18.60 14.55 -21.83
N LYS A 168 18.67 14.65 -23.17
CA LYS A 168 18.30 15.84 -23.95
C LYS A 168 16.78 16.04 -24.13
N GLY A 169 15.97 14.97 -24.06
CA GLY A 169 14.51 15.04 -24.20
C GLY A 169 13.80 15.66 -22.98
N TRP A 170 14.42 15.58 -21.80
CA TRP A 170 13.88 16.18 -20.57
C TRP A 170 13.97 17.71 -20.55
N ALA A 171 14.99 18.30 -21.19
CA ALA A 171 15.13 19.75 -21.29
C ALA A 171 14.04 20.39 -22.18
N ALA A 172 13.58 19.69 -23.22
CA ALA A 172 12.57 20.20 -24.15
C ALA A 172 11.15 20.24 -23.55
N LEU A 173 10.84 19.35 -22.60
CA LEU A 173 9.54 19.32 -21.92
C LEU A 173 9.46 20.33 -20.76
N PHE A 174 10.59 20.69 -20.14
CA PHE A 174 10.63 21.68 -19.06
C PHE A 174 10.36 23.10 -19.55
N THR A 175 10.85 23.47 -20.74
CA THR A 175 10.64 24.83 -21.29
C THR A 175 9.19 25.07 -21.73
N ARG A 176 8.45 24.03 -22.10
CA ARG A 176 7.09 24.16 -22.64
C ARG A 176 6.00 24.21 -21.56
N ALA A 177 6.27 23.71 -20.35
CA ALA A 177 5.28 23.65 -19.28
C ALA A 177 5.40 24.78 -18.24
N TYR A 178 6.57 25.42 -18.08
CA TYR A 178 6.81 26.40 -17.01
C TYR A 178 7.69 27.60 -17.40
N GLY A 179 7.87 27.89 -18.70
CA GLY A 179 8.63 29.06 -19.14
C GLY A 179 7.84 30.37 -19.05
N LYS A 180 8.18 31.20 -18.07
CA LYS A 180 8.22 32.66 -18.24
C LYS A 180 9.68 33.07 -18.35
#